data_AF-A0A7C4XXL9-F1
#
_entry.id   AF-A0A7C4XXL9-F1
#
_cell.length_a   1.000
_cell.length_b   1.000
_cell.length_c   1.000
_cell.angle_alpha   90.00
_cell.angle_beta   90.00
_cell.angle_gamma   90.00
#
_symmetry.space_group_name_H-M   'P 1'
#
loop_
_entity.id
_entity.type
_entity.pdbx_description
1 polymer ?
#
loop_
_entity_poly.entity_id
_entity_poly.type
_entity_poly.pdbx_seq_one_letter_code
_entity_poly.pdbx_strand_id
1 'polypeptide(L)' 'GLEPETPEGMRLQRKMERTGLGLCLARNRKGGLCRCLGDGNGGRCKFHGGRSTGAKTPEGKARASANLKRGR' A
#
# COMPACT_ATOMS: atom_id res chain seq x y z
N GLY A 1 -6.34 3.51 17.26
CA GLY A 1 -5.57 2.31 17.69
C GLY A 1 -4.34 2.11 16.83
N LEU A 2 -3.47 3.10 16.77
CA LEU A 2 -2.12 2.98 16.22
C LEU A 2 -1.07 3.52 17.20
N GLU A 3 -1.49 3.98 18.37
CA GLU A 3 -0.58 4.41 19.42
C GLU A 3 0.33 3.23 19.80
N PRO A 4 1.64 3.46 19.98
CA PRO A 4 2.63 2.40 20.25
C PRO A 4 2.25 1.50 21.43
N GLU A 5 1.55 2.07 22.41
CA GLU A 5 1.18 1.40 23.67
C GLU A 5 -0.04 0.48 23.53
N THR A 6 -0.76 0.53 22.41
CA THR A 6 -1.88 -0.38 22.16
C THR A 6 -1.38 -1.77 21.72
N PRO A 7 -2.11 -2.86 21.99
CA PRO A 7 -1.76 -4.20 21.48
C PRO A 7 -1.55 -4.23 19.96
N GLU A 8 -2.32 -3.43 19.23
CA GLU A 8 -2.18 -3.31 17.79
C GLU A 8 -0.94 -2.51 17.38
N GLY A 9 -0.66 -1.39 18.06
CA GLY A 9 0.56 -0.60 17.89
C GLY A 9 1.81 -1.43 18.13
N MET A 10 1.89 -2.13 19.27
CA MET A 10 2.99 -3.04 19.60
C MET A 10 3.20 -4.13 18.54
N ARG A 11 2.11 -4.72 18.03
CA ARG A 11 2.19 -5.74 16.97
C ARG A 11 2.78 -5.16 15.68
N LEU A 12 2.39 -3.94 15.31
CA LEU A 12 2.90 -3.29 14.09
C LEU A 12 4.36 -2.86 14.27
N GLN A 13 4.73 -2.33 15.43
CA GLN A 13 6.09 -1.97 15.75
C GLN A 13 7.03 -3.18 15.64
N ARG A 14 6.71 -4.29 16.32
CA ARG A 14 7.51 -5.53 16.22
C ARG A 14 7.64 -6.04 14.78
N LYS A 15 6.58 -5.87 13.98
CA LYS A 15 6.58 -6.25 12.56
C LYS A 15 7.54 -5.38 11.74
N MET A 16 7.58 -4.08 12.01
CA MET A 16 8.51 -3.15 11.37
C MET A 16 9.95 -3.46 11.80
N GLU A 17 10.22 -3.58 13.10
CA GLU A 17 11.54 -3.92 13.66
C GLU A 17 12.10 -5.22 13.07
N ARG A 18 11.28 -6.28 12.99
CA ARG A 18 11.70 -7.58 12.43
C ARG A 18 12.07 -7.53 10.95
N THR A 19 11.52 -6.58 10.19
CA THR A 19 11.69 -6.55 8.73
C THR A 19 12.52 -5.37 8.24
N GLY A 20 12.75 -4.35 9.07
CA GLY A 20 13.35 -3.08 8.67
C GLY A 20 12.50 -2.25 7.72
N LEU A 21 11.25 -2.66 7.44
CA LEU A 21 10.37 -2.01 6.47
C LEU A 21 9.32 -1.15 7.14
N GLY A 22 9.00 -0.03 6.49
CA GLY A 22 7.85 0.80 6.85
C GLY A 22 6.50 0.15 6.54
N LEU A 23 5.43 0.76 7.02
CA LEU A 23 4.06 0.40 6.63
C LEU A 23 3.66 1.07 5.32
N CYS A 24 2.73 0.45 4.59
CA CYS A 24 2.27 0.95 3.30
C CYS A 24 1.48 2.27 3.41
N LEU A 25 0.69 2.44 4.46
CA LEU A 25 -0.10 3.64 4.79
C LEU A 25 -1.07 4.16 3.71
N ALA A 26 -1.20 3.49 2.56
CA ALA A 26 -2.22 3.81 1.56
C ALA A 26 -3.63 3.69 2.16
N ARG A 27 -4.55 4.57 1.74
CA ARG A 27 -5.94 4.53 2.20
C ARG A 27 -6.63 3.27 1.70
N ASN A 28 -7.17 2.48 2.63
CA ASN A 28 -7.91 1.27 2.33
C ASN A 28 -9.39 1.59 2.00
N ARG A 29 -10.13 0.60 1.50
CA ARG A 29 -11.55 0.76 1.12
C ARG A 29 -12.46 1.19 2.28
N LYS A 30 -12.10 0.88 3.53
CA LYS A 30 -12.83 1.27 4.74
C LYS A 30 -12.44 2.67 5.24
N GLY A 31 -11.58 3.39 4.51
CA GLY A 31 -11.16 4.74 4.83
C GLY A 31 -9.95 4.85 5.77
N GLY A 32 -9.47 3.75 6.35
CA GLY A 32 -8.29 3.72 7.23
C GLY A 32 -6.96 3.55 6.48
N LEU A 33 -5.84 3.68 7.20
CA LEU A 33 -4.50 3.50 6.63
C LEU A 33 -4.12 2.01 6.51
N CYS A 34 -3.35 1.66 5.46
CA CYS A 34 -2.87 0.31 5.25
C CYS A 34 -1.74 -0.06 6.23
N ARG A 35 -1.87 -1.22 6.88
CA ARG A 35 -0.94 -1.76 7.88
C ARG A 35 -0.08 -2.93 7.36
N CYS A 36 -0.10 -3.17 6.05
CA CYS A 36 0.82 -4.08 5.40
C CYS A 36 2.23 -3.47 5.33
N LEU A 37 3.26 -4.31 5.22
CA LEU A 37 4.61 -3.81 4.96
C LEU A 37 4.67 -3.15 3.58
N GLY A 38 5.35 -2.02 3.51
CA GLY A 38 5.62 -1.26 2.31
C GLY A 38 6.89 -1.73 1.60
N ASP A 39 6.90 -2.99 1.17
CA ASP A 39 8.05 -3.66 0.56
C ASP A 39 8.26 -3.34 -0.93
N GLY A 40 7.38 -2.55 -1.51
CA GLY A 40 7.36 -2.26 -2.93
C GLY A 40 7.59 -0.79 -3.27
N ASN A 41 7.36 -0.46 -4.55
CA ASN A 41 7.62 0.85 -5.10
C ASN A 41 6.85 1.96 -4.33
N GLY A 42 7.57 3.03 -3.99
CA GLY A 42 7.04 4.16 -3.20
C GLY A 42 6.57 3.76 -1.80
N GLY A 43 7.17 2.70 -1.22
CA GLY A 43 6.80 2.20 0.10
C GLY A 43 5.42 1.54 0.14
N ARG A 44 4.85 1.12 -0.99
CA ARG A 44 3.52 0.49 -1.04
C ARG A 44 3.60 -1.02 -0.95
N CYS A 45 2.55 -1.66 -0.43
CA CYS A 45 2.46 -3.13 -0.39
C CYS A 45 1.92 -3.68 -1.72
N LYS A 46 2.01 -5.00 -1.89
CA LYS A 46 1.46 -5.71 -3.06
C LYS A 46 -0.01 -5.39 -3.40
N PHE A 47 -0.84 -5.08 -2.39
CA PHE A 47 -2.26 -4.77 -2.59
C PHE A 47 -2.52 -3.34 -3.03
N HIS A 48 -1.58 -2.43 -2.80
CA HIS A 48 -1.68 -1.01 -3.19
C HIS A 48 -0.68 -0.65 -4.29
N GLY A 49 -0.31 -1.64 -5.12
CA GLY A 49 0.52 -1.44 -6.29
C GLY A 49 2.03 -1.46 -6.05
N GLY A 50 2.50 -1.83 -4.86
CA GLY A 50 3.93 -1.91 -4.56
C GLY A 50 4.72 -2.85 -5.46
N ARG A 51 4.08 -3.90 -5.98
CA ARG A 51 4.67 -4.84 -6.95
C ARG A 51 4.30 -4.53 -8.40
N SER A 52 3.54 -3.47 -8.65
CA SER A 52 3.16 -3.08 -10.01
C SER A 52 4.32 -2.39 -10.70
N THR A 53 4.61 -2.81 -11.92
CA THR A 53 5.57 -2.12 -12.81
C THR A 53 4.89 -1.06 -13.67
N GLY A 54 3.57 -0.94 -13.60
CA GLY A 54 2.76 -0.09 -14.46
C GLY A 54 2.65 -0.62 -15.91
N ALA A 55 1.67 -0.13 -16.65
CA ALA A 55 1.51 -0.49 -18.06
C ALA A 55 2.69 0.05 -18.90
N LYS A 56 3.33 -0.83 -19.68
CA LYS A 56 4.48 -0.47 -20.52
C LYS A 56 4.11 -0.17 -21.97
N THR A 57 3.11 -0.86 -22.52
CA THR A 57 2.68 -0.67 -23.91
C THR A 57 1.67 0.47 -24.05
N PRO A 58 1.54 1.08 -25.25
CA PRO A 58 0.53 2.10 -25.52
C PRO A 58 -0.90 1.63 -25.20
N GLU A 59 -1.27 0.41 -25.60
CA GLU A 59 -2.59 -0.17 -25.38
C GLU A 59 -2.85 -0.40 -23.89
N GLY A 60 -1.83 -0.85 -23.16
CA GLY A 60 -1.89 -1.00 -21.70
C GLY A 60 -2.13 0.33 -21.00
N LYS A 61 -1.42 1.38 -21.42
CA LYS A 61 -1.60 2.75 -20.90
C LYS A 61 -3.00 3.27 -21.19
N ALA A 62 -3.49 3.10 -22.42
CA ALA A 62 -4.84 3.51 -22.81
C ALA A 62 -5.93 2.84 -21.95
N ARG A 63 -5.82 1.52 -21.70
CA ARG A 63 -6.75 0.79 -20.80
C ARG A 63 -6.69 1.30 -19.36
N ALA A 64 -5.49 1.54 -18.83
CA ALA A 64 -5.33 2.06 -17.48
C ALA A 64 -5.97 3.46 -17.32
N SER A 65 -5.75 4.35 -18.28
CA SER A 65 -6.36 5.68 -18.32
C SER A 65 -7.88 5.63 -18.45
N ALA A 66 -8.43 4.71 -19.26
CA ALA A 66 -9.87 4.52 -19.38
C ALA A 66 -10.51 4.07 -18.07
N ASN A 67 -9.86 3.19 -17.32
CA ASN A 67 -10.35 2.74 -16.01
C ASN A 67 -10.31 3.84 -14.95
N LEU A 68 -9.31 4.72 -14.98
CA LEU A 68 -9.23 5.84 -14.03
C LEU A 68 -10.44 6.78 -14.13
N LYS A 69 -10.95 7.01 -15.34
CA LYS A 69 -12.15 7.84 -15.57
C LYS A 69 -13.41 7.26 -14.93
N ARG A 70 -13.50 5.94 -14.77
CA ARG A 70 -14.67 5.23 -14.24
C ARG A 70 -14.74 5.18 -12.71
N GLY A 71 -13.60 5.38 -12.03
CA GLY A 71 -13.48 5.27 -10.58
C GLY A 71 -13.40 6.61 -9.84
N ARG A 72 -13.57 7.73 -10.54
CA ARG A 72 -13.69 9.07 -9.95
C ARG A 72 -15.13 9.40 -9.62
#